data_AF-A0A9X2IVN0-F1
#
_entry.id   AF-A0A9X2IVN0-F1
#
_cell.length_a   1.000
_cell.length_b   1.000
_cell.length_c   1.000
_cell.angle_alpha   90.00
_cell.angle_beta   90.00
_cell.angle_gamma   90.00
#
_symmetry.space_group_name_H-M   'P 1'
#
loop_
_entity.id
_entity.type
_entity.pdbx_description
1 polymer ?
#
loop_
_entity_poly.entity_id
_entity_poly.type
_entity_poly.pdbx_seq_one_letter_code
_entity_poly.pdbx_strand_id
1 'polypeptide(L)'
;MTTTLHHRYLRLPLDADQGFPQAVRISLGGRIYLLSAHVNVTDETLLAQPKPLALPSPGAFLALAVTTEEAGRTRVLFRRKLVPDLEYQARELALVFTELAVHPLNINGSGAHGSSVVGGVALRWAS
;
A
#
# COMPACT_ATOMS: atom_id res chain seq x y z
N MET A 1 -16.17 -2.08 14.77
CA MET A 1 -15.11 -2.86 15.44
C MET A 1 -13.86 -2.01 15.39
N THR A 2 -13.34 -1.60 16.55
CA THR A 2 -12.18 -0.71 16.63
C THR A 2 -10.92 -1.56 16.63
N THR A 3 -10.17 -1.57 15.52
CA THR A 3 -8.88 -2.25 15.44
C THR A 3 -7.92 -1.55 16.41
N THR A 4 -7.46 -2.25 17.45
CA THR A 4 -6.45 -1.69 18.36
C THR A 4 -5.10 -1.80 17.67
N LEU A 5 -4.45 -0.66 17.40
CA LEU A 5 -3.10 -0.65 16.84
C LEU A 5 -2.10 -1.04 17.93
N HIS A 6 -1.39 -2.14 17.73
CA HIS A 6 -0.50 -2.70 18.76
C HIS A 6 0.95 -2.19 18.69
N HIS A 7 1.30 -1.42 17.65
CA HIS A 7 2.68 -1.04 17.35
C HIS A 7 2.85 0.48 17.14
N ARG A 8 4.08 0.98 17.34
CA ARG A 8 4.47 2.32 16.89
C ARG A 8 4.83 2.27 15.40
N TYR A 9 3.94 2.78 14.56
CA TYR A 9 4.12 2.77 13.12
C TYR A 9 4.99 3.91 12.61
N LEU A 10 5.93 3.57 11.73
CA LEU A 10 6.67 4.51 10.88
C LEU A 10 5.88 4.74 9.59
N ARG A 11 5.84 5.97 9.10
CA ARG A 11 5.16 6.30 7.85
C ARG A 11 5.86 5.63 6.67
N LEU A 12 5.08 4.94 5.83
CA LEU A 12 5.55 4.42 4.56
C LEU A 12 5.80 5.57 3.57
N PRO A 13 6.88 5.52 2.79
CA PRO A 13 7.23 6.57 1.84
C PRO A 13 6.45 6.44 0.52
N LEU A 14 5.13 6.21 0.59
CA LEU A 14 4.25 6.24 -0.56
C LEU A 14 3.82 7.68 -0.83
N ASP A 15 4.07 8.13 -2.04
CA ASP A 15 3.61 9.42 -2.55
C ASP A 15 2.59 9.18 -3.66
N ALA A 16 1.33 9.49 -3.37
CA ALA A 16 0.22 9.22 -4.27
C ALA A 16 0.25 10.10 -5.54
N ASP A 17 0.95 11.23 -5.51
CA ASP A 17 1.11 12.11 -6.66
C ASP A 17 2.10 11.51 -7.69
N GLN A 18 3.00 10.62 -7.27
CA GLN A 18 3.85 9.85 -8.19
C GLN A 18 3.08 8.80 -9.00
N GLY A 19 1.82 8.53 -8.62
CA GLY A 19 0.97 7.59 -9.32
C GLY A 19 1.19 6.12 -8.97
N PHE A 20 0.37 5.27 -9.59
CA PHE A 20 0.43 3.83 -9.46
C PHE A 20 0.55 3.17 -10.84
N PRO A 21 1.34 2.09 -11.01
CA PRO A 21 2.05 1.35 -9.96
C PRO A 21 3.21 2.12 -9.32
N GLN A 22 3.40 1.92 -8.03
CA GLN A 22 4.49 2.52 -7.26
C GLN A 22 5.26 1.42 -6.53
N ALA A 23 6.58 1.52 -6.48
CA ALA A 23 7.41 0.62 -5.71
C ALA A 23 8.38 1.41 -4.83
N VAL A 24 8.43 1.06 -3.54
CA VAL A 24 9.28 1.73 -2.56
C VAL A 24 10.13 0.71 -1.81
N ARG A 25 11.40 1.05 -1.59
CA ARG A 25 12.30 0.25 -0.76
C ARG A 25 12.37 0.83 0.64
N ILE A 26 12.23 -0.03 1.64
CA ILE A 26 12.41 0.35 3.05
C ILE A 26 13.45 -0.56 3.69
N SER A 27 14.20 -0.02 4.64
CA SER A 27 15.03 -0.82 5.53
C SER A 27 14.44 -0.80 6.92
N LEU A 28 14.17 -1.98 7.48
CA LEU A 28 13.59 -2.13 8.81
C LEU A 28 14.03 -3.47 9.41
N GLY A 29 14.37 -3.50 10.70
CA GLY A 29 14.80 -4.74 11.38
C GLY A 29 16.02 -5.41 10.74
N GLY A 30 16.96 -4.63 10.20
CA GLY A 30 18.16 -5.15 9.53
C GLY A 30 17.93 -5.79 8.16
N ARG A 31 16.71 -5.68 7.60
CA ARG A 31 16.33 -6.25 6.30
C ARG A 31 15.88 -5.16 5.34
N ILE A 32 15.95 -5.44 4.04
CA ILE A 32 15.44 -4.58 2.98
C ILE A 32 14.18 -5.21 2.41
N TYR A 33 13.11 -4.43 2.38
CA TYR A 33 11.84 -4.83 1.77
C TYR A 33 11.53 -3.94 0.58
N LEU A 34 10.98 -4.54 -0.47
CA LEU A 34 10.37 -3.84 -1.59
C LEU A 34 8.86 -3.96 -1.47
N LEU A 35 8.20 -2.81 -1.37
CA LEU A 35 6.76 -2.69 -1.31
C LEU A 35 6.27 -2.21 -2.66
N SER A 36 5.47 -3.02 -3.35
CA SER A 36 4.91 -2.70 -4.66
C SER A 36 3.40 -2.55 -4.55
N ALA A 37 2.90 -1.34 -4.84
CA ALA A 37 1.50 -0.97 -4.77
C ALA A 37 0.93 -0.80 -6.19
N HIS A 38 -0.24 -1.39 -6.45
CA HIS A 38 -0.91 -1.30 -7.75
C HIS A 38 -2.43 -1.19 -7.58
N VAL A 39 -3.01 -0.18 -8.21
CA VAL A 39 -4.46 0.00 -8.28
C VAL A 39 -5.00 -0.83 -9.43
N ASN A 40 -6.00 -1.66 -9.14
CA ASN A 40 -6.73 -2.43 -10.14
C ASN A 40 -8.14 -1.85 -10.24
N VAL A 41 -8.56 -1.55 -11.46
CA VAL A 41 -9.93 -1.13 -11.79
C VAL A 41 -10.48 -2.14 -12.78
N THR A 42 -11.57 -2.81 -12.42
CA THR A 42 -12.26 -3.78 -13.28
C THR A 42 -13.52 -3.21 -13.92
N ASP A 43 -14.02 -2.09 -13.39
CA ASP A 43 -15.11 -1.32 -13.98
C ASP A 43 -14.55 -0.03 -14.57
N GLU A 44 -14.42 0.01 -15.89
CA GLU A 44 -13.81 1.14 -16.62
C GLU A 44 -14.59 2.45 -16.46
N THR A 45 -15.88 2.40 -16.10
CA THR A 45 -16.66 3.62 -15.85
C THR A 45 -16.11 4.42 -14.67
N LEU A 46 -15.43 3.76 -13.72
CA LEU A 46 -14.74 4.41 -12.61
C LEU A 46 -13.55 5.26 -13.06
N LEU A 47 -12.94 4.96 -14.21
CA LEU A 47 -11.82 5.73 -14.75
C LEU A 47 -12.23 7.11 -15.26
N ALA A 48 -13.51 7.31 -15.55
CA ALA A 48 -14.06 8.60 -15.98
C ALA A 48 -14.43 9.52 -14.81
N GLN A 49 -14.28 9.07 -13.55
CA GLN A 49 -14.67 9.90 -12.40
C GLN A 49 -13.75 11.12 -12.24
N PRO A 50 -14.32 12.31 -11.99
CA PRO A 50 -13.54 13.55 -11.85
C PRO A 50 -12.94 13.72 -10.44
N LYS A 51 -12.99 12.70 -9.59
CA LYS A 51 -12.59 12.75 -8.19
C LYS A 51 -11.84 11.47 -7.79
N PRO A 52 -11.03 11.51 -6.72
CA PRO A 52 -10.39 10.32 -6.17
C PRO A 52 -11.39 9.23 -5.81
N LEU A 53 -11.09 8.01 -6.23
CA LEU A 53 -11.83 6.81 -5.84
C LEU A 53 -11.38 6.39 -4.44
N ALA A 54 -12.31 6.29 -3.50
CA ALA A 54 -12.05 5.66 -2.21
C ALA A 54 -11.95 4.13 -2.40
N LEU A 55 -10.87 3.53 -1.91
CA LEU A 55 -10.53 2.13 -2.11
C LEU A 55 -10.53 1.34 -0.79
N PRO A 56 -10.97 0.08 -0.79
CA PRO A 56 -11.59 -0.61 -1.91
C PRO A 56 -13.05 -0.16 -2.14
N SER A 57 -13.49 -0.21 -3.38
CA SER A 57 -14.90 -0.06 -3.78
C SER A 57 -15.29 -1.21 -4.71
N PRO A 58 -16.59 -1.45 -4.96
CA PRO A 58 -16.99 -2.31 -6.08
C PRO A 58 -16.26 -1.86 -7.35
N GLY A 59 -15.62 -2.79 -8.05
CA GLY A 59 -14.91 -2.50 -9.30
C GLY A 59 -13.51 -1.88 -9.16
N ALA A 60 -13.02 -1.51 -7.97
CA ALA A 60 -11.68 -0.94 -7.80
C ALA A 60 -11.02 -1.28 -6.45
N PHE A 61 -9.72 -1.58 -6.44
CA PHE A 61 -8.97 -1.82 -5.21
C PHE A 61 -7.48 -1.53 -5.36
N LEU A 62 -6.83 -1.16 -4.25
CA LEU A 62 -5.37 -1.10 -4.15
C LEU A 62 -4.85 -2.46 -3.65
N ALA A 63 -3.85 -3.01 -4.34
CA ALA A 63 -3.14 -4.21 -3.92
C ALA A 63 -1.70 -3.85 -3.54
N LEU A 64 -1.21 -4.45 -2.46
CA LEU A 64 0.18 -4.34 -2.02
C LEU A 64 0.84 -5.71 -2.05
N ALA A 65 2.04 -5.76 -2.62
CA ALA A 65 2.98 -6.86 -2.47
C ALA A 65 4.18 -6.41 -1.65
N VAL A 66 4.65 -7.27 -0.75
CA VAL A 66 5.89 -7.07 -0.01
C VAL A 66 6.83 -8.20 -0.37
N THR A 67 8.02 -7.84 -0.84
CA THR A 67 9.09 -8.79 -1.12
C THR A 67 10.35 -8.44 -0.34
N THR A 68 11.21 -9.42 -0.13
CA THR A 68 12.55 -9.26 0.44
C THR A 68 13.54 -9.99 -0.46
N GLU A 69 14.79 -9.56 -0.44
CA GLU A 69 15.89 -10.36 -0.98
C GLU A 69 16.52 -11.18 0.16
N GLU A 70 16.60 -12.49 -0.01
CA GLU A 70 17.27 -13.42 0.91
C GLU A 70 18.19 -14.32 0.09
N ALA A 71 19.49 -14.33 0.39
CA ALA A 71 20.49 -15.17 -0.30
C ALA A 71 20.45 -15.06 -1.85
N GLY A 72 20.30 -13.84 -2.37
CA GLY A 72 20.24 -13.58 -3.82
C GLY A 72 18.93 -13.97 -4.49
N ARG A 73 17.88 -14.34 -3.74
CA ARG A 73 16.54 -14.65 -4.27
C ARG A 73 15.50 -13.68 -3.72
N THR A 74 14.64 -13.19 -4.60
CA THR A 74 13.45 -12.44 -4.21
C THR A 74 12.38 -13.39 -3.67
N ARG A 75 11.89 -13.13 -2.46
CA ARG A 75 10.80 -13.87 -1.82
C ARG A 75 9.62 -12.95 -1.58
N VAL A 76 8.43 -13.36 -2.02
CA VAL A 76 7.18 -12.68 -1.68
C VAL A 76 6.78 -13.05 -0.25
N LEU A 77 6.66 -12.05 0.60
CA LEU A 77 6.26 -12.20 2.01
C LEU A 77 4.74 -12.03 2.17
N PHE A 78 4.14 -11.20 1.32
CA PHE A 78 2.76 -10.78 1.42
C PHE A 78 2.27 -10.29 0.07
N ARG A 79 1.01 -10.61 -0.26
CA ARG A 79 0.28 -9.98 -1.36
C ARG A 79 -1.20 -9.97 -1.04
N ARG A 80 -1.80 -8.80 -0.83
CA ARG A 80 -3.23 -8.67 -0.53
C ARG A 80 -3.81 -7.38 -1.10
N LYS A 81 -5.14 -7.38 -1.25
CA LYS A 81 -5.93 -6.16 -1.38
C LYS A 81 -5.93 -5.43 -0.03
N LEU A 82 -5.77 -4.12 -0.08
CA LEU A 82 -5.79 -3.28 1.11
C LEU A 82 -7.22 -2.86 1.46
N VAL A 83 -7.46 -2.72 2.76
CA VAL A 83 -8.69 -2.28 3.41
C VAL A 83 -8.25 -1.26 4.45
N PRO A 84 -8.88 -0.07 4.52
CA PRO A 84 -8.55 0.94 5.52
C PRO A 84 -8.67 0.38 6.94
N ASP A 85 -7.76 0.82 7.82
CA ASP A 85 -7.73 0.54 9.26
C ASP A 85 -7.62 -0.94 9.65
N LEU A 86 -7.29 -1.80 8.68
CA LEU A 86 -6.94 -3.20 8.92
C LEU A 86 -5.44 -3.35 9.05
N GLU A 87 -5.00 -3.95 10.16
CA GLU A 87 -3.62 -4.32 10.36
C GLU A 87 -3.30 -5.62 9.62
N TYR A 88 -2.29 -5.56 8.75
CA TYR A 88 -1.78 -6.68 7.98
C TYR A 88 -0.46 -7.19 8.54
N GLN A 89 -0.25 -8.48 8.39
CA GLN A 89 0.93 -9.18 8.85
C GLN A 89 1.71 -9.72 7.64
N ALA A 90 2.95 -9.26 7.48
CA ALA A 90 3.86 -9.69 6.42
C ALA A 90 5.15 -10.21 7.08
N ARG A 91 5.09 -11.46 7.57
CA ARG A 91 6.06 -12.04 8.51
C ARG A 91 6.31 -11.12 9.72
N GLU A 92 7.53 -10.59 9.86
CA GLU A 92 7.97 -9.70 10.94
C GLU A 92 7.44 -8.27 10.82
N LEU A 93 6.85 -7.90 9.67
CA LEU A 93 6.24 -6.59 9.47
C LEU A 93 4.76 -6.59 9.87
N ALA A 94 4.36 -5.52 10.55
CA ALA A 94 2.98 -5.07 10.64
C ALA A 94 2.79 -3.87 9.70
N LEU A 95 1.68 -3.86 8.96
CA LEU A 95 1.33 -2.80 8.01
C LEU A 95 -0.09 -2.34 8.29
N VAL A 96 -0.36 -1.05 8.23
CA VAL A 96 -1.71 -0.49 8.33
C VAL A 96 -1.85 0.66 7.34
N PHE A 97 -3.04 0.88 6.80
CA PHE A 97 -3.33 1.98 5.90
C PHE A 97 -4.57 2.71 6.37
N THR A 98 -4.47 4.01 6.59
CA THR A 98 -5.57 4.85 7.12
C THR A 98 -6.27 5.63 6.02
N GLU A 99 -5.58 5.91 4.91
CA GLU A 99 -6.15 6.58 3.75
C GLU A 99 -5.82 5.79 2.48
N LEU A 100 -6.84 5.56 1.66
CA LEU A 100 -6.76 4.82 0.40
C LEU A 100 -7.66 5.50 -0.63
N ALA A 101 -7.25 6.64 -1.15
CA ALA A 101 -7.97 7.37 -2.20
C ALA A 101 -7.06 7.58 -3.41
N VAL A 102 -7.48 7.18 -4.61
CA VAL A 102 -6.67 7.35 -5.82
C VAL A 102 -7.51 7.95 -6.94
N HIS A 103 -7.07 9.09 -7.46
CA HIS A 103 -7.63 9.72 -8.64
C HIS A 103 -7.36 8.87 -9.89
N PRO A 104 -8.33 8.69 -10.81
CA PRO A 104 -8.12 7.94 -12.04
C PRO A 104 -6.89 8.37 -12.85
N LEU A 105 -6.61 9.67 -12.92
CA LEU A 105 -5.40 10.22 -13.57
C LEU A 105 -4.07 9.80 -12.92
N ASN A 106 -4.08 9.33 -11.67
CA ASN A 106 -2.91 8.74 -11.01
C ASN A 106 -2.81 7.21 -11.20
N ILE A 107 -3.72 6.60 -11.97
CA ILE A 107 -3.62 5.20 -12.39
C ILE A 107 -2.90 5.17 -13.74
N ASN A 108 -1.68 4.66 -13.75
CA ASN A 108 -0.71 4.71 -14.86
C ASN A 108 -0.31 6.14 -15.28
N GLY A 109 -0.51 7.13 -14.39
CA GLY A 109 -0.12 8.53 -14.58
C GLY A 109 0.35 9.15 -13.26
N SER A 110 0.82 10.39 -13.28
CA SER A 110 1.31 11.12 -12.10
C SER A 110 0.81 12.57 -12.11
N GLY A 111 0.72 13.19 -10.94
CA GLY A 111 0.24 14.57 -10.76
C GLY A 111 -0.58 14.77 -9.48
N ALA A 112 -0.68 16.03 -9.04
CA ALA A 112 -1.41 16.43 -7.84
C ALA A 112 -2.94 16.49 -8.10
N HIS A 113 -3.57 15.32 -8.26
CA HIS A 113 -5.01 15.19 -8.53
C HIS A 113 -5.84 14.88 -7.27
N GLY A 114 -5.25 15.04 -6.08
CA GLY A 114 -5.92 14.79 -4.80
C GLY A 114 -5.94 13.32 -4.37
N SER A 115 -5.08 12.48 -4.95
CA SER A 115 -4.86 11.12 -4.43
C SER A 115 -4.23 11.19 -3.03
N SER A 116 -4.60 10.26 -2.15
CA SER A 116 -3.98 10.10 -0.83
C SER A 116 -3.87 8.63 -0.47
N VAL A 117 -2.64 8.18 -0.21
CA VAL A 117 -2.35 6.84 0.33
C VAL A 117 -1.45 6.99 1.53
N VAL A 118 -2.01 6.77 2.72
CA VAL A 118 -1.28 6.90 3.99
C VAL A 118 -1.17 5.52 4.61
N GLY A 119 0.06 5.01 4.64
CA GLY A 119 0.40 3.72 5.22
C GLY A 119 1.44 3.86 6.33
N GLY A 120 1.39 2.93 7.27
CA GLY A 120 2.36 2.75 8.35
C GLY A 120 2.97 1.35 8.29
N VAL A 121 4.23 1.25 8.73
CA VAL A 121 4.95 -0.02 8.93
C VAL A 121 5.59 -0.09 10.31
N ALA A 122 5.58 -1.25 10.93
CA ALA A 122 6.25 -1.52 12.20
C ALA A 122 6.85 -2.93 12.21
N LEU A 123 7.81 -3.17 13.12
CA LEU A 123 8.25 -4.52 13.47
C LEU A 123 7.31 -5.11 14.51
N ARG A 124 6.91 -6.36 14.30
CA ARG A 124 6.01 -7.10 15.21
C ARG A 124 6.73 -7.70 16.41
N TRP A 125 7.96 -8.13 16.18
CA TRP A 125 8.82 -8.75 17.18
C TRP A 125 10.23 -8.23 16.91
N ALA A 126 10.93 -7.81 17.97
CA ALA A 126 12.37 -7.61 17.87
C ALA A 126 12.99 -8.99 17.62
N SER A 127 13.56 -9.20 16.45
CA SER A 127 14.43 -10.35 16.17
C SER A 127 15.74 -10.21 16.93
#